data_AF-X8GR89-F1
#
_entry.id   AF-X8GR89-F1
#
_cell.length_a   1.000
_cell.length_b   1.000
_cell.length_c   1.000
_cell.angle_alpha   90.00
_cell.angle_beta   90.00
_cell.angle_gamma   90.00
#
_symmetry.space_group_name_H-M   'P 1'
#
loop_
_entity.id
_entity.type
_entity.pdbx_description
1 polymer ?
#
loop_
_entity_poly.entity_id
_entity_poly.type
_entity_poly.pdbx_seq_one_letter_code
_entity_poly.pdbx_strand_id
1 'polypeptide(L)'
;MGQCCNPKIPEEKEEALQGGPKHVLFAPRRDGMKELARDVLKADLKKCRRIGVCGLGDRAIYLATYFRDRSRYICYEDIARVYKRVAMSKGGFSGKGIFGSMAYLVVVLRDGSERVSRMKYEDQVDSFLAIFCQEHPDIPIYTIEGEKRIREAEEKERARYLSELSPQAEEAVRQLQRAKDYLEKKPELSEGLTLSARRKRIVEGINPSYRALAIVIALLGLAALLFGIYAFVRGMGLAMYFLLFGFSAVFLVMSSQILPWGNMTRRGAEEVWETAKQTMADYLSGYDREFPLPASYAHPVTLERMIRVLREGRAVTAEQAYERMKEDLKKLNADVKVSQKEYEEVVAIKSMFLLENYS
;
A
#
# COMPACT_ATOMS: atom_id res chain seq x y z
N MET A 1 6.21 -24.23 4.39
CA MET A 1 6.34 -23.66 5.75
C MET A 1 7.60 -22.82 5.73
N GLY A 2 7.64 -21.50 5.84
CA GLY A 2 6.61 -20.47 5.92
C GLY A 2 7.31 -19.18 5.52
N GLN A 3 7.12 -18.72 4.29
CA GLN A 3 7.49 -17.36 3.91
C GLN A 3 6.26 -16.50 4.20
N CYS A 4 6.18 -15.98 5.42
CA CYS A 4 5.25 -14.90 5.72
C CYS A 4 5.61 -13.75 4.79
N CYS A 5 4.62 -13.28 4.03
CA CYS A 5 4.73 -12.12 3.16
C CYS A 5 5.53 -11.00 3.85
N ASN A 6 6.48 -10.41 3.13
CA ASN A 6 7.23 -9.25 3.58
C ASN A 6 6.55 -7.99 3.03
N PRO A 7 5.55 -7.39 3.70
CA PRO A 7 5.23 -6.00 3.46
C PRO A 7 6.34 -5.17 4.12
N LYS A 8 7.32 -4.72 3.33
CA LYS A 8 8.28 -3.70 3.79
C LYS A 8 7.45 -2.49 4.24
N ILE A 9 7.47 -2.20 5.54
CA ILE A 9 6.96 -0.95 6.09
C ILE A 9 8.04 0.10 5.81
N PRO A 10 7.74 1.22 5.12
CA PRO A 10 8.70 2.31 4.97
C PRO A 10 9.11 2.82 6.36
N GLU A 11 10.42 2.93 6.63
CA GLU A 11 10.98 3.36 7.93
C GLU A 11 10.39 4.71 8.41
N GLU A 12 9.98 5.60 7.51
CA GLU A 12 9.32 6.87 7.83
C GLU A 12 7.96 6.73 8.55
N LYS A 13 7.31 5.56 8.50
CA LYS A 13 6.04 5.34 9.23
C LYS A 13 6.22 4.92 10.68
N GLU A 14 7.42 4.50 11.10
CA GLU A 14 7.66 4.06 12.47
C GLU A 14 7.59 5.22 13.48
N GLU A 15 7.96 6.44 13.05
CA GLU A 15 7.91 7.64 13.91
C GLU A 15 6.48 8.20 14.09
N ALA A 16 5.60 8.06 13.09
CA ALA A 16 4.25 8.61 13.15
C ALA A 16 3.29 7.84 14.10
N LEU A 17 3.67 6.63 14.54
CA LEU A 17 2.88 5.79 15.45
C LEU A 17 3.17 6.02 16.94
N GLN A 18 4.16 6.87 17.28
CA GLN A 18 4.50 7.18 18.67
C GLN A 18 3.58 8.25 19.26
N GLY A 19 2.30 7.91 19.44
CA GLY A 19 1.39 8.68 20.27
C GLY A 19 1.84 8.63 21.75
N GLY A 20 2.28 9.77 22.28
CA GLY A 20 2.80 9.96 23.64
C GLY A 20 1.94 9.42 24.79
N PRO A 21 2.48 9.38 26.02
CA PRO A 21 1.89 8.61 27.12
C PRO A 21 0.58 9.23 27.64
N LYS A 22 -0.57 8.75 27.14
CA LYS A 22 -1.84 8.87 27.88
C LYS A 22 -1.78 7.91 29.07
N HIS A 23 -1.84 8.45 30.29
CA HIS A 23 -1.86 7.69 31.54
C HIS A 23 -3.01 6.68 31.51
N VAL A 24 -2.70 5.39 31.64
CA VAL A 24 -3.70 4.33 31.76
C VAL A 24 -4.15 4.29 33.22
N LEU A 25 -5.31 4.88 33.51
CA LEU A 25 -5.90 4.95 34.86
C LEU A 25 -6.34 3.57 35.42
N PHE A 26 -6.33 2.51 34.62
CA PHE A 26 -6.83 1.18 35.00
C PHE A 26 -6.01 0.04 34.38
N ALA A 27 -5.77 -1.02 35.15
CA ALA A 27 -5.10 -2.22 34.64
C ALA A 27 -5.93 -2.88 33.51
N PRO A 28 -5.30 -3.34 32.41
CA PRO A 28 -5.98 -4.10 31.37
C PRO A 28 -6.58 -5.38 31.93
N ARG A 29 -7.79 -5.72 31.48
CA ARG A 29 -8.48 -6.96 31.88
C ARG A 29 -7.91 -8.14 31.10
N ARG A 30 -7.68 -9.27 31.77
CA ARG A 30 -7.34 -10.54 31.10
C ARG A 30 -8.50 -11.00 30.21
N ASP A 31 -8.21 -11.29 28.95
CA ASP A 31 -9.18 -11.81 27.98
C ASP A 31 -8.76 -13.16 27.37
N GLY A 32 -7.60 -13.67 27.79
CA GLY A 32 -7.09 -15.04 27.55
C GLY A 32 -7.15 -15.94 28.79
N MET A 33 -6.46 -17.08 28.73
CA MET A 33 -6.37 -18.05 29.82
C MET A 33 -5.24 -17.71 30.79
N LYS A 34 -4.06 -17.41 30.25
CA LYS A 34 -2.85 -17.11 31.02
C LYS A 34 -2.94 -15.72 31.64
N GLU A 35 -2.59 -15.65 32.92
CA GLU A 35 -2.51 -14.40 33.67
C GLU A 35 -1.07 -13.94 33.80
N LEU A 36 -0.82 -12.66 33.54
CA LEU A 36 0.47 -12.04 33.81
C LEU A 36 0.49 -11.48 35.24
N ALA A 37 1.61 -11.64 35.93
CA ALA A 37 1.86 -10.95 37.18
C ALA A 37 1.70 -9.43 37.00
N ARG A 38 1.18 -8.73 38.01
CA ARG A 38 0.75 -7.33 37.88
C ARG A 38 1.89 -6.38 37.48
N ASP A 39 3.07 -6.63 38.02
CA ASP A 39 4.32 -5.91 37.71
C ASP A 39 4.76 -6.16 36.26
N VAL A 40 4.72 -7.42 35.80
CA VAL A 40 5.01 -7.80 34.42
C VAL A 40 4.02 -7.16 33.46
N LEU A 41 2.71 -7.24 33.76
CA LEU A 41 1.66 -6.63 32.94
C LEU A 41 1.82 -5.11 32.83
N LYS A 42 2.19 -4.44 33.94
CA LYS A 42 2.41 -2.99 33.94
C LYS A 42 3.63 -2.60 33.12
N ALA A 43 4.72 -3.37 33.22
CA ALA A 43 5.94 -3.14 32.44
C ALA A 43 5.69 -3.39 30.95
N ASP A 44 5.01 -4.49 30.61
CA ASP A 44 4.69 -4.89 29.25
C ASP A 44 3.75 -3.87 28.57
N LEU A 45 2.68 -3.45 29.26
CA LEU A 45 1.78 -2.39 28.77
C LEU A 45 2.50 -1.05 28.58
N LYS A 46 3.47 -0.73 29.43
CA LYS A 46 4.24 0.53 29.32
C LYS A 46 5.15 0.52 28.10
N LYS A 47 5.74 -0.64 27.78
CA LYS A 47 6.64 -0.83 26.62
C LYS A 47 5.91 -1.17 25.32
N CYS A 48 4.61 -1.51 25.38
CA CYS A 48 3.91 -1.97 24.20
C CYS A 48 3.94 -0.95 23.05
N ARG A 49 4.22 -1.44 21.84
CA ARG A 49 4.13 -0.69 20.60
C ARG A 49 2.67 -0.40 20.31
N ARG A 50 2.32 0.88 20.21
CA ARG A 50 0.93 1.31 20.02
C ARG A 50 0.60 1.35 18.54
N ILE A 51 -0.47 0.66 18.16
CA ILE A 51 -0.95 0.63 16.78
C ILE A 51 -2.44 0.92 16.81
N GLY A 52 -2.80 2.17 16.51
CA GLY A 52 -4.15 2.67 16.70
C GLY A 52 -4.63 2.48 18.14
N VAL A 53 -5.78 1.81 18.28
CA VAL A 53 -6.42 1.53 19.58
C VAL A 53 -5.87 0.26 20.25
N CYS A 54 -5.10 -0.55 19.53
CA CYS A 54 -4.46 -1.77 20.01
C CYS A 54 -2.99 -1.53 20.39
N GLY A 55 -2.32 -2.58 20.87
CA GLY A 55 -0.88 -2.58 21.07
C GLY A 55 -0.25 -3.97 21.10
N LEU A 56 1.04 -4.03 20.80
CA LEU A 56 1.89 -5.23 20.85
C LEU A 56 2.88 -5.07 21.99
N GLY A 57 2.76 -5.90 23.03
CA GLY A 57 3.75 -6.00 24.10
C GLY A 57 4.81 -7.06 23.81
N ASP A 58 5.76 -7.21 24.72
CA ASP A 58 6.75 -8.29 24.66
C ASP A 58 6.13 -9.65 25.04
N ARG A 59 5.03 -9.63 25.82
CA ARG A 59 4.36 -10.83 26.35
C ARG A 59 2.92 -11.02 25.87
N ALA A 60 2.24 -9.95 25.46
CA ALA A 60 0.81 -9.99 25.17
C ALA A 60 0.38 -9.01 24.06
N ILE A 61 -0.71 -9.37 23.39
CA ILE A 61 -1.49 -8.44 22.57
C ILE A 61 -2.45 -7.66 23.46
N TYR A 62 -2.54 -6.36 23.24
CA TYR A 62 -3.50 -5.48 23.89
C TYR A 62 -4.61 -5.07 22.93
N LEU A 63 -5.85 -5.44 23.27
CA LEU A 63 -7.04 -5.12 22.50
C LEU A 63 -7.80 -3.94 23.10
N ALA A 64 -8.45 -3.17 22.24
CA ALA A 64 -9.36 -2.11 22.66
C ALA A 64 -10.76 -2.65 22.97
N THR A 65 -11.53 -1.86 23.70
CA THR A 65 -12.99 -1.92 23.72
C THR A 65 -13.53 -0.69 23.01
N TYR A 66 -14.86 -0.59 22.84
CA TYR A 66 -15.47 0.59 22.21
C TYR A 66 -15.10 1.91 22.91
N PHE A 67 -14.88 1.88 24.22
CA PHE A 67 -14.63 3.08 25.03
C PHE A 67 -13.16 3.27 25.45
N ARG A 68 -12.32 2.24 25.34
CA ARG A 68 -10.98 2.27 25.93
C ARG A 68 -9.95 1.46 25.14
N ASP A 69 -8.91 2.15 24.71
CA ASP A 69 -7.72 1.59 24.06
C ASP A 69 -6.97 0.65 25.02
N ARG A 70 -6.36 -0.42 24.46
CA ARG A 70 -5.49 -1.36 25.18
C ARG A 70 -6.04 -1.79 26.55
N SER A 71 -7.34 -2.02 26.61
CA SER A 71 -8.10 -2.24 27.84
C SER A 71 -8.21 -3.70 28.24
N ARG A 72 -7.84 -4.58 27.31
CA ARG A 72 -7.85 -6.04 27.44
C ARG A 72 -6.52 -6.58 26.96
N TYR A 73 -6.01 -7.65 27.57
CA TYR A 73 -4.76 -8.29 27.16
C TYR A 73 -4.94 -9.80 26.96
N ILE A 74 -4.17 -10.35 26.01
CA ILE A 74 -4.11 -11.77 25.68
C ILE A 74 -2.63 -12.16 25.53
N CYS A 75 -2.18 -13.14 26.31
CA CYS A 75 -0.80 -13.63 26.23
C CYS A 75 -0.56 -14.39 24.92
N TYR A 76 0.62 -14.29 24.34
CA TYR A 76 0.95 -14.96 23.08
C TYR A 76 0.77 -16.48 23.14
N GLU A 77 1.00 -17.09 24.30
CA GLU A 77 0.83 -18.54 24.46
C GLU A 77 -0.62 -18.99 24.32
N ASP A 78 -1.59 -18.12 24.58
CA ASP A 78 -3.02 -18.43 24.44
C ASP A 78 -3.52 -18.29 22.99
N ILE A 79 -2.72 -17.68 22.12
CA ILE A 79 -3.14 -17.31 20.77
C ILE A 79 -2.90 -18.46 19.82
N ALA A 80 -3.93 -18.80 19.06
CA ALA A 80 -3.87 -19.76 17.95
C ALA A 80 -3.72 -19.08 16.59
N ARG A 81 -4.29 -17.87 16.41
CA ARG A 81 -4.31 -17.14 15.14
C ARG A 81 -4.66 -15.67 15.34
N VAL A 82 -4.16 -14.78 14.50
CA VAL A 82 -4.53 -13.35 14.53
C VAL A 82 -4.76 -12.85 13.11
N TYR A 83 -5.96 -12.44 12.73
CA TYR A 83 -6.22 -12.07 11.34
C TYR A 83 -7.08 -10.81 11.16
N LYS A 84 -7.00 -10.22 9.97
CA LYS A 84 -7.83 -9.08 9.56
C LYS A 84 -9.20 -9.56 9.11
N ARG A 85 -10.27 -8.96 9.64
CA ARG A 85 -11.64 -9.12 9.15
C ARG A 85 -12.19 -7.77 8.73
N VAL A 86 -12.63 -7.66 7.47
CA VAL A 86 -13.26 -6.43 6.95
C VAL A 86 -14.73 -6.71 6.70
N ALA A 87 -15.61 -5.96 7.38
CA ALA A 87 -17.03 -5.93 7.07
C ALA A 87 -17.29 -4.77 6.11
N MET A 88 -17.90 -5.06 4.96
CA MET A 88 -18.24 -4.04 3.96
C MET A 88 -19.76 -3.84 3.89
N SER A 89 -20.20 -2.61 3.63
CA SER A 89 -21.59 -2.32 3.30
C SER A 89 -22.03 -3.09 2.04
N LYS A 90 -23.34 -3.28 1.85
CA LYS A 90 -23.87 -3.87 0.61
C LYS A 90 -23.34 -3.18 -0.65
N GLY A 91 -23.09 -1.86 -0.58
CA GLY A 91 -22.52 -1.10 -1.69
C GLY A 91 -21.03 -1.36 -1.93
N GLY A 92 -20.27 -1.71 -0.90
CA GLY A 92 -18.89 -2.17 -1.04
C GLY A 92 -18.75 -3.56 -1.64
N PHE A 93 -19.71 -4.45 -1.39
CA PHE A 93 -19.71 -5.79 -2.01
C PHE A 93 -20.17 -5.75 -3.47
N SER A 94 -21.16 -4.91 -3.81
CA SER A 94 -21.73 -4.82 -5.15
C SER A 94 -21.00 -3.85 -6.09
N GLY A 95 -20.11 -3.01 -5.55
CA GLY A 95 -19.49 -1.89 -6.27
C GLY A 95 -20.46 -0.75 -6.62
N LYS A 96 -21.68 -0.73 -6.03
CA LYS A 96 -22.72 0.27 -6.29
C LYS A 96 -23.29 0.82 -4.98
N GLY A 97 -23.24 2.15 -4.79
CA GLY A 97 -23.80 2.84 -3.62
C GLY A 97 -22.76 3.27 -2.59
N ILE A 98 -23.21 3.70 -1.40
CA ILE A 98 -22.33 4.26 -0.36
C ILE A 98 -21.41 3.17 0.22
N PHE A 99 -20.11 3.38 0.07
CA PHE A 99 -19.06 2.51 0.58
C PHE A 99 -18.79 2.81 2.05
N GLY A 100 -18.95 1.80 2.90
CA GLY A 100 -18.50 1.84 4.28
C GLY A 100 -17.81 0.53 4.62
N SER A 101 -16.56 0.59 5.04
CA SER A 101 -15.82 -0.57 5.54
C SER A 101 -15.56 -0.42 7.04
N MET A 102 -15.58 -1.54 7.75
CA MET A 102 -15.16 -1.64 9.15
C MET A 102 -14.08 -2.71 9.24
N ALA A 103 -12.92 -2.32 9.74
CA ALA A 103 -11.80 -3.22 9.92
C ALA A 103 -11.71 -3.72 11.37
N TYR A 104 -11.48 -5.02 11.52
CA TYR A 104 -11.36 -5.68 12.81
C TYR A 104 -10.05 -6.48 12.85
N LEU A 105 -9.36 -6.38 13.97
CA LEU A 105 -8.34 -7.33 14.37
C LEU A 105 -9.03 -8.46 15.14
N VAL A 106 -8.89 -9.69 14.66
CA VAL A 106 -9.47 -10.89 15.28
C VAL A 106 -8.35 -11.74 15.84
N VAL A 107 -8.42 -12.06 17.14
CA VAL A 107 -7.51 -12.96 17.83
C VAL A 107 -8.30 -14.22 18.17
N VAL A 108 -7.88 -15.36 17.62
CA VAL A 108 -8.44 -16.67 17.94
C VAL A 108 -7.56 -17.29 19.02
N LEU A 109 -8.18 -17.69 20.13
CA LEU A 109 -7.51 -18.38 21.22
C LEU A 109 -7.40 -19.89 20.93
N ARG A 110 -6.53 -20.58 21.67
CA ARG A 110 -6.34 -22.04 21.55
C ARG A 110 -7.58 -22.87 21.93
N ASP A 111 -8.53 -22.31 22.67
CA ASP A 111 -9.86 -22.93 22.90
C ASP A 111 -10.85 -22.74 21.74
N GLY A 112 -10.46 -22.04 20.68
CA GLY A 112 -11.31 -21.72 19.54
C GLY A 112 -12.19 -20.47 19.72
N SER A 113 -12.15 -19.80 20.88
CA SER A 113 -12.91 -18.58 21.08
C SER A 113 -12.25 -17.37 20.40
N GLU A 114 -13.06 -16.47 19.84
CA GLU A 114 -12.56 -15.24 19.19
C GLU A 114 -12.63 -14.04 20.15
N ARG A 115 -11.61 -13.17 20.06
CA ARG A 115 -11.62 -11.82 20.62
C ARG A 115 -11.38 -10.83 19.50
N VAL A 116 -12.24 -9.81 19.44
CA VAL A 116 -12.21 -8.84 18.34
C VAL A 116 -11.95 -7.44 18.87
N SER A 117 -11.16 -6.68 18.13
CA SER A 117 -10.95 -5.25 18.35
C SER A 117 -11.23 -4.51 17.06
N ARG A 118 -12.12 -3.52 17.12
CA ARG A 118 -12.43 -2.67 15.98
C ARG A 118 -11.32 -1.64 15.80
N MET A 119 -10.80 -1.54 14.59
CA MET A 119 -9.77 -0.57 14.23
C MET A 119 -10.41 0.56 13.42
N LYS A 120 -9.95 1.79 13.65
CA LYS A 120 -10.49 2.97 12.98
C LYS A 120 -10.14 2.98 11.50
N TYR A 121 -8.93 2.54 11.18
CA TYR A 121 -8.40 2.49 9.82
C TYR A 121 -7.87 1.08 9.52
N GLU A 122 -8.06 0.65 8.28
CA GLU A 122 -7.68 -0.70 7.83
C GLU A 122 -6.15 -0.87 7.78
N ASP A 123 -5.43 0.16 7.35
CA ASP A 123 -3.97 0.23 7.31
C ASP A 123 -3.32 -0.02 8.67
N GLN A 124 -3.99 0.33 9.78
CA GLN A 124 -3.54 0.02 11.13
C GLN A 124 -3.66 -1.47 11.45
N VAL A 125 -4.64 -2.18 10.91
CA VAL A 125 -4.70 -3.65 11.03
C VAL A 125 -3.56 -4.27 10.24
N ASP A 126 -3.32 -3.79 9.02
CA ASP A 126 -2.25 -4.31 8.16
C ASP A 126 -0.87 -4.07 8.79
N SER A 127 -0.63 -2.88 9.32
CA SER A 127 0.60 -2.55 10.07
C SER A 127 0.76 -3.41 11.32
N PHE A 128 -0.34 -3.67 12.04
CA PHE A 128 -0.34 -4.55 13.21
C PHE A 128 0.07 -5.97 12.83
N LEU A 129 -0.55 -6.55 11.80
CA LEU A 129 -0.27 -7.92 11.36
C LEU A 129 1.13 -8.07 10.77
N ALA A 130 1.63 -7.04 10.07
CA ALA A 130 2.98 -7.02 9.53
C ALA A 130 4.04 -7.12 10.63
N ILE A 131 3.94 -6.27 11.66
CA ILE A 131 4.86 -6.31 12.81
C ILE A 131 4.67 -7.61 13.58
N PHE A 132 3.42 -8.04 13.78
CA PHE A 132 3.11 -9.27 14.50
C PHE A 132 3.68 -10.52 13.82
N CYS A 133 3.61 -10.68 12.49
CA CYS A 133 4.23 -11.86 11.85
C CYS A 133 5.76 -11.84 11.92
N GLN A 134 6.39 -10.67 11.98
CA GLN A 134 7.83 -10.57 12.16
C GLN A 134 8.26 -11.02 13.56
N GLU A 135 7.53 -10.59 14.59
CA GLU A 135 7.82 -10.92 16.00
C GLU A 135 7.34 -12.34 16.39
N HIS A 136 6.27 -12.84 15.77
CA HIS A 136 5.63 -14.12 16.06
C HIS A 136 5.28 -14.92 14.78
N PRO A 137 6.28 -15.39 14.01
CA PRO A 137 6.06 -16.06 12.73
C PRO A 137 5.30 -17.39 12.83
N ASP A 138 5.31 -18.03 14.00
CA ASP A 138 4.62 -19.30 14.24
C ASP A 138 3.10 -19.14 14.40
N ILE A 139 2.60 -17.91 14.60
CA ILE A 139 1.18 -17.64 14.77
C ILE A 139 0.60 -17.18 13.42
N PRO A 140 -0.33 -17.94 12.81
CA PRO A 140 -0.86 -17.59 11.50
C PRO A 140 -1.62 -16.27 11.48
N ILE A 141 -1.43 -15.48 10.41
CA ILE A 141 -2.02 -14.15 10.25
C ILE A 141 -3.24 -14.05 9.31
N TYR A 142 -3.57 -15.15 8.64
CA TYR A 142 -4.71 -15.23 7.72
C TYR A 142 -5.81 -16.12 8.30
N THR A 143 -7.02 -16.09 7.74
CA THR A 143 -8.06 -17.09 8.08
C THR A 143 -7.72 -18.46 7.48
N ILE A 144 -8.32 -19.55 7.99
CA ILE A 144 -8.07 -20.90 7.46
C ILE A 144 -8.45 -20.96 5.98
N GLU A 145 -9.59 -20.37 5.63
CA GLU A 145 -10.01 -20.22 4.24
C GLU A 145 -9.07 -19.33 3.43
N GLY A 146 -8.55 -18.24 4.02
CA GLY A 146 -7.58 -17.36 3.38
C GLY A 146 -6.30 -18.09 3.03
N GLU A 147 -5.75 -18.86 3.96
CA GLU A 147 -4.57 -19.71 3.72
C GLU A 147 -4.84 -20.77 2.65
N LYS A 148 -6.02 -21.39 2.68
CA LYS A 148 -6.42 -22.36 1.66
C LYS A 148 -6.48 -21.70 0.28
N ARG A 149 -7.10 -20.52 0.16
CA ARG A 149 -7.16 -19.77 -1.11
C ARG A 149 -5.77 -19.34 -1.60
N ILE A 150 -4.90 -18.88 -0.70
CA ILE A 150 -3.51 -18.54 -1.04
C ILE A 150 -2.78 -19.78 -1.55
N ARG A 151 -2.89 -20.91 -0.84
CA ARG A 151 -2.27 -22.18 -1.24
C ARG A 151 -2.79 -22.70 -2.58
N GLU A 152 -4.11 -22.69 -2.79
CA GLU A 152 -4.71 -23.08 -4.06
C GLU A 152 -4.27 -22.16 -5.21
N ALA A 153 -4.10 -20.86 -4.95
CA ALA A 153 -3.59 -19.91 -5.94
C ALA A 153 -2.12 -20.19 -6.29
N GLU A 154 -1.29 -20.47 -5.29
CA GLU A 154 0.12 -20.86 -5.47
C GLU A 154 0.26 -22.21 -6.18
N GLU A 155 -0.60 -23.19 -5.87
CA GLU A 155 -0.65 -24.48 -6.56
C GLU A 155 -1.08 -24.32 -8.02
N LYS A 156 -2.12 -23.52 -8.29
CA LYS A 156 -2.55 -23.20 -9.65
C LYS A 156 -1.45 -22.47 -10.43
N GLU A 157 -0.74 -21.54 -9.80
CA GLU A 157 0.39 -20.85 -10.42
C GLU A 157 1.54 -21.83 -10.72
N ARG A 158 1.93 -22.67 -9.76
CA ARG A 158 2.97 -23.70 -9.96
C ARG A 158 2.60 -24.74 -11.00
N ALA A 159 1.33 -25.11 -11.10
CA ALA A 159 0.83 -26.05 -12.10
C ALA A 159 0.93 -25.51 -13.54
N ARG A 160 1.07 -24.19 -13.73
CA ARG A 160 1.36 -23.60 -15.05
C ARG A 160 2.83 -23.70 -15.45
N TYR A 161 3.73 -23.98 -14.50
CA TYR A 161 5.16 -24.01 -14.77
C TYR A 161 5.57 -25.36 -15.33
N LEU A 162 6.51 -25.33 -16.28
CA LEU A 162 7.16 -26.53 -16.77
C LEU A 162 7.95 -27.19 -15.63
N SER A 163 7.92 -28.53 -15.60
CA SER A 163 8.70 -29.31 -14.64
C SER A 163 10.21 -29.19 -14.89
N GLU A 164 10.60 -29.07 -16.16
CA GLU A 164 11.97 -28.91 -16.60
C GLU A 164 12.04 -27.77 -17.62
N LEU A 165 13.03 -26.89 -17.46
CA LEU A 165 13.30 -25.82 -18.40
C LEU A 165 14.48 -26.23 -19.29
N SER A 166 14.52 -25.70 -20.51
CA SER A 166 15.72 -25.86 -21.33
C SER A 166 16.92 -25.18 -20.65
N PRO A 167 18.17 -25.64 -20.87
CA PRO A 167 19.35 -25.02 -20.27
C PRO A 167 19.46 -23.51 -20.53
N GLN A 168 18.98 -23.07 -21.70
CA GLN A 168 18.93 -21.66 -22.08
C GLN A 168 17.86 -20.90 -21.27
N ALA A 169 16.66 -21.45 -21.11
CA ALA A 169 15.61 -20.83 -20.30
C ALA A 169 15.99 -20.78 -18.82
N GLU A 170 16.68 -21.79 -18.29
CA GLU A 170 17.20 -21.75 -16.93
C GLU A 170 18.23 -20.64 -16.74
N GLU A 171 19.16 -20.45 -17.68
CA GLU A 171 20.13 -19.37 -17.60
C GLU A 171 19.45 -18.00 -17.69
N ALA A 172 18.44 -17.85 -18.56
CA ALA A 172 17.63 -16.65 -18.62
C ALA A 172 16.90 -16.38 -17.29
N VAL A 173 16.32 -17.39 -16.64
CA VAL A 173 15.71 -17.25 -15.31
C VAL A 173 16.75 -16.81 -14.27
N ARG A 174 17.95 -17.41 -14.26
CA ARG A 174 19.04 -17.02 -13.35
C ARG A 174 19.50 -15.58 -13.59
N GLN A 175 19.63 -15.16 -14.85
CA GLN A 175 19.97 -13.78 -15.21
C GLN A 175 18.93 -12.78 -14.71
N LEU A 176 17.65 -13.05 -14.95
CA LEU A 176 16.55 -12.17 -14.52
C LEU A 176 16.43 -12.14 -12.99
N GLN A 177 16.66 -13.26 -12.30
CA GLN A 177 16.67 -13.29 -10.84
C GLN A 177 17.79 -12.42 -10.26
N ARG A 178 19.01 -12.50 -10.82
CA ARG A 178 20.12 -11.62 -10.39
C ARG A 178 19.82 -10.14 -10.62
N ALA A 179 19.23 -9.80 -11.77
CA ALA A 179 18.81 -8.43 -12.07
C ALA A 179 17.73 -7.94 -11.10
N LYS A 180 16.80 -8.83 -10.71
CA LYS A 180 15.74 -8.55 -9.74
C LYS A 180 16.34 -8.31 -8.36
N ASP A 181 17.20 -9.19 -7.88
CA ASP A 181 17.88 -9.07 -6.60
C ASP A 181 18.73 -7.78 -6.56
N TYR A 182 19.32 -7.37 -7.69
CA TYR A 182 20.05 -6.10 -7.80
C TYR A 182 19.14 -4.89 -7.60
N LEU A 183 17.94 -4.87 -8.20
CA LEU A 183 16.96 -3.79 -7.99
C LEU A 183 16.40 -3.79 -6.56
N GLU A 184 16.22 -4.95 -5.95
CA GLU A 184 15.69 -5.07 -4.58
C GLU A 184 16.64 -4.52 -3.49
N LYS A 185 17.91 -4.28 -3.82
CA LYS A 185 18.86 -3.55 -2.96
C LYS A 185 18.52 -2.07 -2.79
N LYS A 186 17.86 -1.46 -3.79
CA LYS A 186 17.43 -0.06 -3.79
C LYS A 186 15.98 0.07 -4.30
N PRO A 187 15.00 -0.45 -3.54
CA PRO A 187 13.59 -0.47 -3.94
C PRO A 187 13.03 0.94 -4.19
N GLU A 188 13.55 1.95 -3.51
CA GLU A 188 13.15 3.36 -3.64
C GLU A 188 13.30 3.90 -5.06
N LEU A 189 14.24 3.37 -5.85
CA LEU A 189 14.44 3.79 -7.24
C LEU A 189 13.31 3.27 -8.14
N SER A 190 12.92 1.99 -7.98
CA SER A 190 11.81 1.41 -8.72
C SER A 190 10.46 2.01 -8.29
N GLU A 191 10.27 2.27 -7.00
CA GLU A 191 9.09 2.99 -6.50
C GLU A 191 9.04 4.43 -7.04
N GLY A 192 10.18 5.12 -7.07
CA GLY A 192 10.32 6.46 -7.64
C GLY A 192 9.92 6.51 -9.12
N LEU A 193 10.34 5.53 -9.92
CA LEU A 193 9.89 5.39 -11.31
C LEU A 193 8.37 5.20 -11.41
N THR A 194 7.80 4.29 -10.63
CA THR A 194 6.35 4.07 -10.64
C THR A 194 5.57 5.33 -10.27
N LEU A 195 6.00 6.04 -9.22
CA LEU A 195 5.34 7.25 -8.72
C LEU A 195 5.46 8.42 -9.70
N SER A 196 6.65 8.64 -10.26
CA SER A 196 6.88 9.68 -11.27
C SER A 196 6.10 9.39 -12.56
N ALA A 197 6.06 8.14 -13.01
CA ALA A 197 5.25 7.73 -14.15
C ALA A 197 3.76 7.97 -13.92
N ARG A 198 3.22 7.58 -12.76
CA ARG A 198 1.80 7.86 -12.42
C ARG A 198 1.52 9.35 -12.39
N ARG A 199 2.41 10.15 -11.78
CA ARG A 199 2.26 11.61 -11.73
C ARG A 199 2.22 12.23 -13.12
N LYS A 200 3.16 11.89 -14.00
CA LYS A 200 3.20 12.40 -15.37
C LYS A 200 1.91 12.09 -16.12
N ARG A 201 1.43 10.85 -16.04
CA ARG A 201 0.15 10.46 -16.65
C ARG A 201 -1.07 11.21 -16.11
N ILE A 202 -1.12 11.45 -14.80
CA ILE A 202 -2.19 12.26 -14.20
C ILE A 202 -2.12 13.68 -14.79
N VAL A 203 -0.95 14.31 -14.80
CA VAL A 203 -0.77 15.68 -15.30
C VAL A 203 -1.09 15.81 -16.80
N GLU A 204 -0.69 14.84 -17.61
CA GLU A 204 -0.97 14.80 -19.05
C GLU A 204 -2.43 14.50 -19.36
N GLY A 205 -3.08 13.66 -18.54
CA GLY A 205 -4.48 13.30 -18.68
C GLY A 205 -5.47 14.39 -18.26
N ILE A 206 -5.03 15.43 -17.55
CA ILE A 206 -5.89 16.58 -17.20
C ILE A 206 -6.22 17.38 -18.47
N ASN A 207 -7.51 17.45 -18.79
CA ASN A 207 -7.99 18.26 -19.90
C ASN A 207 -7.78 19.77 -19.62
N PRO A 208 -7.19 20.53 -20.57
CA PRO A 208 -6.89 21.96 -20.39
C PRO A 208 -8.09 22.82 -19.94
N SER A 209 -9.30 22.51 -20.40
CA SER A 209 -10.51 23.28 -20.07
C SER A 209 -10.89 23.13 -18.59
N TYR A 210 -10.75 21.92 -18.04
CA TYR A 210 -10.97 21.70 -16.61
C TYR A 210 -9.92 22.40 -15.76
N ARG A 211 -8.68 22.48 -16.25
CA ARG A 211 -7.61 23.22 -15.58
C ARG A 211 -7.91 24.72 -15.55
N ALA A 212 -8.33 25.29 -16.67
CA ALA A 212 -8.72 26.69 -16.76
C ALA A 212 -9.92 26.97 -15.83
N LEU A 213 -10.94 26.12 -15.85
CA LEU A 213 -12.10 26.23 -14.97
C LEU A 213 -11.70 26.19 -13.48
N ALA A 214 -10.81 25.26 -13.08
CA ALA A 214 -10.31 25.17 -11.71
C ALA A 214 -9.57 26.46 -11.28
N ILE A 215 -8.78 27.06 -12.18
CA ILE A 215 -8.10 28.34 -11.91
C ILE A 215 -9.14 29.47 -11.71
N VAL A 216 -10.16 29.55 -12.55
CA VAL A 216 -11.23 30.55 -12.42
C VAL A 216 -11.97 30.39 -11.08
N ILE A 217 -12.35 29.16 -10.72
CA ILE A 217 -13.01 28.88 -9.44
C ILE A 217 -12.10 29.26 -8.26
N ALA A 218 -10.81 28.97 -8.33
CA ALA A 218 -9.86 29.35 -7.28
C ALA A 218 -9.74 30.87 -7.14
N LEU A 219 -9.66 31.61 -8.25
CA LEU A 219 -9.59 33.07 -8.25
C LEU A 219 -10.86 33.71 -7.69
N LEU A 220 -12.04 33.21 -8.10
CA LEU A 220 -13.32 33.65 -7.56
C LEU A 220 -13.46 33.32 -6.07
N GLY A 221 -13.02 32.12 -5.66
CA GLY A 221 -12.99 31.70 -4.27
C GLY A 221 -12.09 32.60 -3.42
N LEU A 222 -10.90 32.94 -3.92
CA LEU A 222 -9.98 33.85 -3.24
C LEU A 222 -10.56 35.27 -3.16
N ALA A 223 -11.16 35.78 -4.23
CA ALA A 223 -11.82 37.09 -4.22
C ALA A 223 -12.98 37.13 -3.22
N ALA A 224 -13.82 36.09 -3.19
CA ALA A 224 -14.89 35.94 -2.22
C ALA A 224 -14.36 35.89 -0.78
N LEU A 225 -13.26 35.16 -0.54
CA LEU A 225 -12.63 35.07 0.77
C LEU A 225 -12.11 36.44 1.23
N LEU A 226 -11.38 37.16 0.38
CA LEU A 226 -10.86 38.51 0.68
C LEU A 226 -12.00 39.50 0.93
N PHE A 227 -13.05 39.46 0.11
CA PHE A 227 -14.23 40.29 0.32
C PHE A 227 -14.95 39.92 1.62
N GLY A 228 -15.06 38.63 1.95
CA GLY A 228 -15.63 38.14 3.20
C GLY A 228 -14.87 38.65 4.43
N ILE A 229 -13.53 38.62 4.40
CA ILE A 229 -12.67 39.19 5.46
C ILE A 229 -12.96 40.69 5.63
N TYR A 230 -12.96 41.43 4.52
CA TYR A 230 -13.25 42.87 4.54
C TYR A 230 -14.65 43.19 5.09
N ALA A 231 -15.67 42.48 4.62
CA ALA A 231 -17.05 42.63 5.04
C ALA A 231 -17.24 42.29 6.52
N PHE A 232 -16.49 41.29 7.03
CA PHE A 232 -16.50 40.89 8.43
C PHE A 232 -15.97 42.00 9.33
N VAL A 233 -14.84 42.62 8.95
CA VAL A 233 -14.24 43.75 9.68
C VAL A 233 -15.18 44.96 9.71
N ARG A 234 -16.00 45.16 8.67
CA ARG A 234 -16.99 46.26 8.59
C ARG A 234 -18.37 45.94 9.17
N GLY A 235 -18.57 44.76 9.76
CA GLY A 235 -19.85 44.37 10.35
C GLY A 235 -20.99 44.18 9.34
N MET A 236 -20.68 43.85 8.09
CA MET A 236 -21.71 43.61 7.06
C MET A 236 -22.34 42.21 7.24
N GLY A 237 -23.67 42.13 7.23
CA GLY A 237 -24.41 40.90 7.54
C GLY A 237 -24.17 39.70 6.60
N LEU A 238 -23.60 39.91 5.41
CA LEU A 238 -23.31 38.84 4.44
C LEU A 238 -21.87 38.27 4.55
N ALA A 239 -21.03 38.81 5.42
CA ALA A 239 -19.61 38.46 5.50
C ALA A 239 -19.34 36.96 5.69
N MET A 240 -20.14 36.30 6.53
CA MET A 240 -19.96 34.88 6.85
C MET A 240 -20.15 33.97 5.63
N TYR A 241 -21.09 34.28 4.74
CA TYR A 241 -21.32 33.50 3.53
C TYR A 241 -20.12 33.58 2.57
N PHE A 242 -19.60 34.78 2.34
CA PHE A 242 -18.43 34.98 1.48
C PHE A 242 -17.17 34.30 2.04
N LEU A 243 -16.97 34.33 3.36
CA LEU A 243 -15.89 33.58 4.02
C LEU A 243 -16.03 32.07 3.80
N LEU A 244 -17.21 31.50 4.08
CA LEU A 244 -17.45 30.06 3.95
C LEU A 244 -17.33 29.58 2.50
N PHE A 245 -17.96 30.27 1.55
CA PHE A 245 -17.89 29.92 0.13
C PHE A 245 -16.49 30.12 -0.44
N GLY A 246 -15.82 31.23 -0.10
CA GLY A 246 -14.45 31.50 -0.52
C GLY A 246 -13.48 30.43 -0.03
N PHE A 247 -13.56 30.09 1.27
CA PHE A 247 -12.74 29.04 1.86
C PHE A 247 -13.03 27.67 1.23
N SER A 248 -14.31 27.33 1.03
CA SER A 248 -14.71 26.05 0.41
C SER A 248 -14.21 25.93 -1.02
N ALA A 249 -14.30 26.99 -1.82
CA ALA A 249 -13.84 27.00 -3.21
C ALA A 249 -12.31 26.86 -3.30
N VAL A 250 -11.55 27.62 -2.51
CA VAL A 250 -10.08 27.51 -2.46
C VAL A 250 -9.67 26.11 -1.99
N PHE A 251 -10.29 25.60 -0.92
CA PHE A 251 -10.00 24.28 -0.37
C PHE A 251 -10.28 23.16 -1.38
N LEU A 252 -11.43 23.20 -2.06
CA LEU A 252 -11.80 22.23 -3.08
C LEU A 252 -10.76 22.20 -4.21
N VAL A 253 -10.39 23.36 -4.76
CA VAL A 253 -9.42 23.41 -5.86
C VAL A 253 -8.03 22.96 -5.41
N MET A 254 -7.57 23.35 -4.21
CA MET A 254 -6.30 22.87 -3.67
C MET A 254 -6.28 21.36 -3.45
N SER A 255 -7.38 20.77 -2.94
CA SER A 255 -7.49 19.32 -2.76
C SER A 255 -7.47 18.52 -4.06
N SER A 256 -7.87 19.14 -5.18
CA SER A 256 -8.00 18.47 -6.46
C SER A 256 -6.66 18.16 -7.14
N GLN A 257 -5.56 18.78 -6.69
CA GLN A 257 -4.23 18.69 -7.33
C GLN A 257 -4.22 19.08 -8.83
N ILE A 258 -5.27 19.74 -9.33
CA ILE A 258 -5.41 20.14 -10.75
C ILE A 258 -4.58 21.40 -11.07
N LEU A 259 -4.25 22.21 -10.06
CA LEU A 259 -3.53 23.46 -10.25
C LEU A 259 -2.08 23.25 -10.73
N PRO A 260 -1.59 24.11 -11.64
CA PRO A 260 -0.21 24.07 -12.14
C PRO A 260 0.81 24.57 -11.11
N TRP A 261 1.00 23.88 -10.00
CA TRP A 261 1.98 24.26 -8.97
C TRP A 261 3.07 23.20 -8.79
N GLY A 262 4.33 23.67 -8.66
CA GLY A 262 5.51 22.83 -8.51
C GLY A 262 5.57 21.70 -9.54
N ASN A 263 5.62 20.47 -9.03
CA ASN A 263 5.75 19.24 -9.82
C ASN A 263 4.44 18.78 -10.50
N MET A 264 3.34 19.53 -10.38
CA MET A 264 2.05 19.27 -11.07
C MET A 264 1.90 20.06 -12.37
N THR A 265 2.97 20.70 -12.85
CA THR A 265 3.05 21.25 -14.20
C THR A 265 3.48 20.16 -15.19
N ARG A 266 3.13 20.29 -16.49
CA ARG A 266 3.58 19.32 -17.50
C ARG A 266 5.10 19.22 -17.52
N ARG A 267 5.78 20.36 -17.51
CA ARG A 267 7.24 20.46 -17.45
C ARG A 267 7.83 19.87 -16.16
N GLY A 268 7.27 20.20 -14.99
CA GLY A 268 7.77 19.65 -13.73
C GLY A 268 7.58 18.14 -13.61
N ALA A 269 6.47 17.60 -14.13
CA ALA A 269 6.24 16.17 -14.17
C ALA A 269 7.19 15.46 -15.16
N GLU A 270 7.50 16.09 -16.29
CA GLU A 270 8.52 15.65 -17.24
C GLU A 270 9.90 15.60 -16.57
N GLU A 271 10.33 16.70 -15.95
CA GLU A 271 11.64 16.82 -15.28
C GLU A 271 11.79 15.74 -14.18
N VAL A 272 10.74 15.48 -13.39
CA VAL A 272 10.75 14.41 -12.38
C VAL A 272 10.83 13.02 -13.00
N TRP A 273 10.14 12.77 -14.12
CA TRP A 273 10.21 11.49 -14.84
C TRP A 273 11.60 11.23 -15.42
N GLU A 274 12.15 12.22 -16.13
CA GLU A 274 13.49 12.11 -16.72
C GLU A 274 14.58 11.97 -15.66
N THR A 275 14.46 12.70 -14.55
CA THR A 275 15.39 12.54 -13.42
C THR A 275 15.32 11.14 -12.81
N ALA A 276 14.11 10.57 -12.67
CA ALA A 276 13.95 9.21 -12.15
C ALA A 276 14.55 8.16 -13.11
N LYS A 277 14.34 8.32 -14.42
CA LYS A 277 14.98 7.46 -15.44
C LYS A 277 16.50 7.57 -15.41
N GLN A 278 17.04 8.79 -15.32
CA GLN A 278 18.49 9.01 -15.25
C GLN A 278 19.07 8.40 -13.99
N THR A 279 18.45 8.63 -12.84
CA THR A 279 18.90 8.04 -11.55
C THR A 279 18.90 6.52 -11.61
N MET A 280 17.87 5.93 -12.23
CA MET A 280 17.84 4.49 -12.45
C MET A 280 18.94 4.05 -13.41
N ALA A 281 19.13 4.72 -14.54
CA ALA A 281 20.17 4.39 -15.50
C ALA A 281 21.58 4.45 -14.87
N ASP A 282 21.86 5.48 -14.07
CA ASP A 282 23.11 5.62 -13.33
C ASP A 282 23.29 4.46 -12.33
N TYR A 283 22.22 4.06 -11.64
CA TYR A 283 22.27 2.90 -10.75
C TYR A 283 22.51 1.58 -11.50
N LEU A 284 21.88 1.41 -12.67
CA LEU A 284 22.06 0.23 -13.51
C LEU A 284 23.45 0.16 -14.15
N SER A 285 24.13 1.29 -14.33
CA SER A 285 25.51 1.32 -14.85
C SER A 285 26.51 0.59 -13.94
N GLY A 286 26.20 0.48 -12.65
CA GLY A 286 26.98 -0.30 -11.67
C GLY A 286 26.69 -1.79 -11.68
N TYR A 287 25.80 -2.29 -12.56
CA TYR A 287 25.52 -3.71 -12.69
C TYR A 287 26.65 -4.39 -13.48
N ASP A 288 27.14 -5.53 -13.01
CA ASP A 288 28.32 -6.21 -13.55
C ASP A 288 28.18 -6.71 -15.00
N ARG A 289 27.00 -6.60 -15.60
CA ARG A 289 26.64 -7.11 -16.93
C ARG A 289 25.69 -6.15 -17.62
N GLU A 290 25.36 -6.42 -18.88
CA GLU A 290 24.24 -5.76 -19.53
C GLU A 290 22.93 -6.07 -18.77
N PHE A 291 22.23 -5.01 -18.36
CA PHE A 291 20.97 -5.14 -17.64
C PHE A 291 19.86 -5.56 -18.62
N PRO A 292 19.01 -6.55 -18.30
CA PRO A 292 18.06 -7.15 -19.25
C PRO A 292 16.86 -6.26 -19.60
N LEU A 293 16.78 -5.03 -19.07
CA LEU A 293 15.68 -4.10 -19.28
C LEU A 293 16.20 -2.67 -19.51
N PRO A 294 15.47 -1.86 -20.29
CA PRO A 294 15.65 -0.42 -20.28
C PRO A 294 15.42 0.18 -18.87
N ALA A 295 16.15 1.24 -18.54
CA ALA A 295 16.03 1.94 -17.25
C ALA A 295 14.58 2.40 -16.96
N SER A 296 13.81 2.76 -18.00
CA SER A 296 12.41 3.17 -17.89
C SER A 296 11.46 2.08 -17.39
N TYR A 297 11.86 0.81 -17.46
CA TYR A 297 11.04 -0.35 -17.05
C TYR A 297 11.68 -1.18 -15.94
N ALA A 298 12.81 -0.72 -15.40
CA ALA A 298 13.62 -1.43 -14.41
C ALA A 298 12.90 -1.49 -13.05
N HIS A 299 12.06 -2.50 -12.91
CA HIS A 299 11.26 -2.73 -11.72
C HIS A 299 11.24 -4.24 -11.41
N PRO A 300 11.41 -4.67 -10.14
CA PRO A 300 11.42 -6.09 -9.75
C PRO A 300 10.23 -6.88 -10.27
N VAL A 301 9.02 -6.30 -10.18
CA VAL A 301 7.79 -6.88 -10.75
C VAL A 301 7.86 -7.13 -12.26
N THR A 302 8.52 -6.27 -13.04
CA THR A 302 8.70 -6.50 -14.49
C THR A 302 9.50 -7.79 -14.71
N LEU A 303 10.61 -7.94 -13.99
CA LEU A 303 11.47 -9.12 -14.06
C LEU A 303 10.77 -10.38 -13.54
N GLU A 304 9.99 -10.27 -12.46
CA GLU A 304 9.17 -11.37 -11.93
C GLU A 304 8.17 -11.88 -12.98
N ARG A 305 7.50 -10.97 -13.68
CA ARG A 305 6.57 -11.35 -14.77
C ARG A 305 7.30 -12.00 -15.94
N MET A 306 8.50 -11.54 -16.28
CA MET A 306 9.33 -12.19 -17.32
C MET A 306 9.79 -13.59 -16.89
N ILE A 307 10.21 -13.76 -15.63
CA ILE A 307 10.55 -15.08 -15.06
C ILE A 307 9.34 -16.01 -15.13
N ARG A 308 8.13 -15.50 -14.84
CA ARG A 308 6.88 -16.27 -14.97
C ARG A 308 6.66 -16.73 -16.42
N VAL A 309 6.88 -15.87 -17.42
CA VAL A 309 6.77 -16.24 -18.84
C VAL A 309 7.73 -17.38 -19.21
N LEU A 310 8.98 -17.32 -18.75
CA LEU A 310 9.98 -18.38 -18.98
C LEU A 310 9.56 -19.69 -18.30
N ARG A 311 9.14 -19.63 -17.03
CA ARG A 311 8.71 -20.80 -16.27
C ARG A 311 7.47 -21.46 -16.86
N GLU A 312 6.58 -20.70 -17.47
CA GLU A 312 5.40 -21.19 -18.20
C GLU A 312 5.76 -21.75 -19.59
N GLY A 313 7.04 -21.74 -20.00
CA GLY A 313 7.47 -22.25 -21.30
C GLY A 313 7.08 -21.37 -22.48
N ARG A 314 6.66 -20.12 -22.23
CA ARG A 314 6.17 -19.20 -23.26
C ARG A 314 7.30 -18.39 -23.92
N ALA A 315 8.52 -18.52 -23.43
CA ALA A 315 9.74 -17.93 -23.97
C ALA A 315 10.96 -18.78 -23.56
N VAL A 316 12.07 -18.64 -24.29
CA VAL A 316 13.33 -19.33 -23.99
C VAL A 316 14.46 -18.35 -23.60
N THR A 317 14.37 -17.09 -24.02
CA THR A 317 15.36 -16.04 -23.71
C THR A 317 14.73 -14.87 -22.95
N ALA A 318 15.56 -14.03 -22.33
CA ALA A 318 15.10 -12.84 -21.61
C ALA A 318 14.36 -11.86 -22.52
N GLU A 319 14.82 -11.67 -23.76
CA GLU A 319 14.23 -10.78 -24.76
C GLU A 319 12.85 -11.27 -25.19
N GLN A 320 12.72 -12.57 -25.48
CA GLN A 320 11.42 -13.17 -25.80
C GLN A 320 10.45 -13.06 -24.62
N ALA A 321 10.94 -13.25 -23.40
CA ALA A 321 10.14 -13.12 -22.19
C ALA A 321 9.66 -11.68 -21.99
N TYR A 322 10.50 -10.70 -22.29
CA TYR A 322 10.16 -9.28 -22.26
C TYR A 322 9.06 -8.94 -23.26
N GLU A 323 9.20 -9.34 -24.52
CA GLU A 323 8.19 -9.09 -25.55
C GLU A 323 6.84 -9.73 -25.21
N ARG A 324 6.86 -10.98 -24.77
CA ARG A 324 5.64 -11.70 -24.38
C ARG A 324 4.96 -11.07 -23.16
N MET A 325 5.75 -10.62 -22.18
CA MET A 325 5.24 -9.90 -21.01
C MET A 325 4.62 -8.55 -21.41
N LYS A 326 5.21 -7.82 -22.36
CA LYS A 326 4.62 -6.59 -22.92
C LYS A 326 3.26 -6.88 -23.57
N GLU A 327 3.15 -7.93 -24.38
CA GLU A 327 1.88 -8.33 -25.00
C GLU A 327 0.81 -8.66 -23.96
N ASP A 328 1.17 -9.41 -22.90
CA ASP A 328 0.25 -9.73 -21.82
C ASP A 328 -0.21 -8.47 -21.10
N LEU A 329 0.70 -7.54 -20.81
CA LEU A 329 0.38 -6.27 -20.14
C LEU A 329 -0.53 -5.37 -21.00
N LYS A 330 -0.37 -5.38 -22.33
CA LYS A 330 -1.24 -4.66 -23.28
C LYS A 330 -2.68 -5.19 -23.27
N LYS A 331 -2.89 -6.50 -23.08
CA LYS A 331 -4.22 -7.12 -23.03
C LYS A 331 -5.02 -6.78 -21.78
N LEU A 332 -4.34 -6.40 -20.70
CA LEU A 332 -5.02 -6.03 -19.46
C LEU A 332 -5.64 -4.64 -19.66
N ASN A 333 -6.95 -4.50 -19.47
CA ASN A 333 -7.66 -3.22 -19.48
C ASN A 333 -8.63 -3.17 -18.28
N ALA A 334 -9.45 -2.12 -18.19
CA ALA A 334 -10.35 -1.93 -17.05
C ALA A 334 -11.44 -3.03 -16.92
N ASP A 335 -11.74 -3.73 -18.01
CA ASP A 335 -12.78 -4.75 -18.07
C ASP A 335 -12.27 -6.16 -17.76
N VAL A 336 -10.94 -6.35 -17.77
CA VAL A 336 -10.32 -7.66 -17.48
C VAL A 336 -10.23 -7.88 -15.98
N LYS A 337 -10.93 -8.90 -15.48
CA LYS A 337 -10.82 -9.36 -14.09
C LYS A 337 -9.56 -10.21 -13.93
N VAL A 338 -8.68 -9.78 -13.04
CA VAL A 338 -7.43 -10.47 -12.69
C VAL A 338 -7.43 -10.88 -11.22
N SER A 339 -6.49 -11.74 -10.83
CA SER A 339 -6.23 -12.02 -9.42
C SER A 339 -5.73 -10.78 -8.68
N GLN A 340 -5.85 -10.74 -7.35
CA GLN A 340 -5.33 -9.62 -6.56
C GLN A 340 -3.82 -9.42 -6.76
N LYS A 341 -3.04 -10.51 -6.73
CA LYS A 341 -1.59 -10.49 -6.99
C LYS A 341 -1.28 -9.86 -8.35
N GLU A 342 -1.99 -10.29 -9.39
CA GLU A 342 -1.78 -9.74 -10.73
C GLU A 342 -2.24 -8.28 -10.84
N TYR A 343 -3.31 -7.89 -10.15
CA TYR A 343 -3.73 -6.49 -10.07
C TYR A 343 -2.63 -5.61 -9.44
N GLU A 344 -2.06 -6.03 -8.32
CA GLU A 344 -0.98 -5.31 -7.63
C GLU A 344 0.27 -5.19 -8.52
N GLU A 345 0.66 -6.28 -9.20
CA GLU A 345 1.76 -6.27 -10.17
C GLU A 345 1.51 -5.27 -11.30
N VAL A 346 0.30 -5.29 -11.88
CA VAL A 346 -0.08 -4.41 -12.99
C VAL A 346 -0.09 -2.95 -12.56
N VAL A 347 -0.66 -2.66 -11.39
CA VAL A 347 -0.69 -1.30 -10.83
C VAL A 347 0.74 -0.81 -10.59
N ALA A 348 1.67 -1.66 -10.17
CA ALA A 348 3.07 -1.29 -9.95
C ALA A 348 3.77 -0.85 -11.25
N ILE A 349 3.61 -1.57 -12.36
CA ILE A 349 4.46 -1.34 -13.55
C ILE A 349 3.78 -0.62 -14.71
N LYS A 350 2.46 -0.75 -14.86
CA LYS A 350 1.76 -0.39 -16.10
C LYS A 350 1.79 1.10 -16.43
N SER A 351 1.95 1.98 -15.44
CA SER A 351 2.13 3.41 -15.69
C SER A 351 3.36 3.71 -16.53
N MET A 352 4.48 3.03 -16.27
CA MET A 352 5.75 3.22 -17.00
C MET A 352 5.62 2.74 -18.45
N PHE A 353 5.06 1.54 -18.66
CA PHE A 353 4.83 0.97 -19.99
C PHE A 353 3.91 1.83 -20.87
N LEU A 354 2.90 2.45 -20.28
CA LEU A 354 1.98 3.31 -21.04
C LEU A 354 2.56 4.68 -21.38
N LEU A 355 3.50 5.21 -20.59
CA LEU A 355 4.19 6.46 -20.93
C LEU A 355 5.16 6.28 -22.08
N GLU A 356 5.94 5.21 -22.03
CA GLU A 356 6.96 4.90 -23.05
C GLU A 356 6.36 4.11 -24.23
N ASN A 357 5.03 4.00 -24.32
CA ASN A 357 4.29 3.31 -25.39
C ASN A 357 4.73 1.85 -25.65
N TYR A 358 5.21 1.15 -24.62
CA TYR A 358 5.78 -0.21 -24.73
C TYR A 358 6.96 -0.29 -25.71
N SER A 359 7.68 0.81 -25.91
CA SER A 359 8.92 0.87 -26.70
C SER A 359 10.00 -0.03 -26.14
#